data_AF-A0A3D6DXF1-F1
#
_entry.id   AF-A0A3D6DXF1-F1
#
_cell.length_a   1.000
_cell.length_b   1.000
_cell.length_c   1.000
_cell.angle_alpha   90.00
_cell.angle_beta   90.00
_cell.angle_gamma   90.00
#
_symmetry.space_group_name_H-M   'P 1'
#
loop_
_entity.id
_entity.type
_entity.pdbx_description
1 polymer ?
#
loop_
_entity_poly.entity_id
_entity_poly.type
_entity_poly.pdbx_seq_one_letter_code
_entity_poly.pdbx_strand_id
1 'polypeptide(L)'
;MFNPSREQVRQFFCEAWRKHRERSILEGAEVVAADLIVEHPEYHALLENPALAMEQEFTPESGQMNPFLHLSLHLAVAEQISIDQPFGIRSAYQALRARLDVHAAEHAIIECLGETIWRAQRDGGAIDGAAYLDCVRRAAGR
;
A
#
# COMPACT_ATOMS: atom_id res chain seq x y z
N MET A 1 12.17 10.48 -11.22
CA MET A 1 11.09 9.51 -10.96
C MET A 1 11.70 8.39 -10.14
N PHE A 2 11.36 8.29 -8.86
CA PHE A 2 11.84 7.19 -8.02
C PHE A 2 11.00 5.97 -8.39
N ASN A 3 11.57 5.05 -9.17
CA ASN A 3 10.89 3.81 -9.58
C ASN A 3 11.76 2.65 -9.08
N PRO A 4 11.59 2.24 -7.81
CA PRO A 4 12.44 1.22 -7.21
C PRO A 4 12.27 -0.11 -7.97
N SER A 5 13.35 -0.87 -8.09
CA SER A 5 13.29 -2.21 -8.64
C SER A 5 12.48 -3.12 -7.72
N ARG A 6 12.00 -4.24 -8.28
CA ARG A 6 11.31 -5.29 -7.53
C ARG A 6 12.11 -5.74 -6.29
N GLU A 7 13.41 -5.90 -6.46
CA GLU A 7 14.33 -6.31 -5.38
C GLU A 7 14.44 -5.23 -4.30
N GLN A 8 14.54 -3.96 -4.69
CA GLN A 8 14.61 -2.85 -3.74
C GLN A 8 13.36 -2.75 -2.86
N VAL A 9 12.17 -2.93 -3.44
CA VAL A 9 10.90 -2.94 -2.68
C VAL A 9 10.87 -4.12 -1.69
N ARG A 10 11.25 -5.31 -2.14
CA ARG A 10 11.26 -6.51 -1.29
C ARG A 10 12.25 -6.37 -0.14
N GLN A 11 13.46 -5.89 -0.44
CA GLN A 11 14.51 -5.66 0.56
C GLN A 11 14.07 -4.61 1.59
N PHE A 12 13.45 -3.52 1.12
CA PHE A 12 12.92 -2.47 1.99
C PHE A 12 11.94 -3.02 3.05
N PHE A 13 10.94 -3.81 2.64
CA PHE A 13 9.98 -4.36 3.60
C PHE A 13 10.59 -5.39 4.55
N CYS A 14 11.50 -6.24 4.06
CA CYS A 14 12.21 -7.19 4.94
C CYS A 14 13.05 -6.45 5.99
N GLU A 15 13.75 -5.38 5.58
CA GLU A 15 14.59 -4.59 6.46
C GLU A 15 13.79 -3.77 7.47
N ALA A 16 12.70 -3.13 7.05
CA ALA A 16 11.79 -2.42 7.95
C ALA A 16 11.21 -3.38 9.01
N TRP A 17 10.81 -4.60 8.61
CA TRP A 17 10.32 -5.61 9.54
C TRP A 17 11.39 -6.09 10.51
N ARG A 18 12.60 -6.36 10.01
CA ARG A 18 13.74 -6.76 10.83
C ARG A 18 14.06 -5.70 11.88
N LYS A 19 14.20 -4.43 11.46
CA LYS A 19 14.46 -3.30 12.35
C LYS A 19 13.38 -3.15 13.43
N HIS A 20 12.11 -3.29 13.05
CA HIS A 20 11.00 -3.24 14.01
C HIS A 20 11.11 -4.34 15.07
N ARG A 21 11.32 -5.59 14.67
CA ARG A 21 11.45 -6.74 15.60
C ARG A 21 12.65 -6.61 16.54
N GLU A 22 13.76 -6.07 16.03
CA GLU A 22 14.97 -5.83 16.81
C GLU A 22 14.90 -4.54 17.65
N ARG A 23 13.81 -3.77 17.57
CA ARG A 23 13.66 -2.46 18.21
C ARG A 23 14.78 -1.48 17.82
N SER A 24 15.25 -1.59 16.58
CA SER A 24 16.22 -0.69 15.99
C SER A 24 15.55 0.61 15.53
N ILE A 25 16.35 1.62 15.20
CA ILE A 25 15.85 2.89 14.66
C ILE A 25 15.23 2.63 13.28
N LEU A 26 13.98 3.07 13.12
CA LEU A 26 13.26 3.12 11.85
C LEU A 26 13.33 4.54 11.29
N GLU A 27 13.60 4.68 10.00
CA GLU A 27 13.77 5.98 9.34
C GLU A 27 12.76 6.18 8.21
N GLY A 28 12.23 7.40 8.11
CA GLY A 28 11.34 7.80 7.01
C GLY A 28 10.15 6.85 6.83
N ALA A 29 10.03 6.26 5.64
CA ALA A 29 8.95 5.34 5.29
C ALA A 29 8.99 3.99 6.04
N GLU A 30 10.12 3.64 6.67
CA GLU A 30 10.23 2.39 7.45
C GLU A 30 9.30 2.38 8.66
N VAL A 31 9.01 3.55 9.24
CA VAL A 31 8.09 3.68 10.38
C VAL A 31 6.68 3.24 9.94
N VAL A 32 6.18 3.83 8.86
CA VAL A 32 4.86 3.49 8.32
C VAL A 32 4.83 2.05 7.84
N ALA A 33 5.88 1.57 7.16
CA ALA A 33 5.97 0.19 6.69
C ALA A 33 5.90 -0.80 7.86
N ALA A 34 6.58 -0.54 8.96
CA ALA A 34 6.55 -1.41 10.14
C ALA A 34 5.15 -1.47 10.76
N ASP A 35 4.47 -0.33 10.92
CA ASP A 35 3.10 -0.28 11.44
C ASP A 35 2.12 -1.06 10.54
N LEU A 36 2.24 -0.90 9.21
CA LEU A 36 1.46 -1.68 8.24
C LEU A 36 1.73 -3.18 8.34
N ILE A 37 2.99 -3.58 8.47
CA ILE A 37 3.34 -5.00 8.58
C ILE A 37 2.75 -5.61 9.86
N VAL A 38 2.67 -4.87 10.97
CA VAL A 38 2.00 -5.35 12.20
C VAL A 38 0.55 -5.73 11.94
N GLU A 39 -0.16 -4.96 11.11
CA GLU A 39 -1.55 -5.22 10.71
C GLU A 39 -1.71 -6.38 9.70
N HIS A 40 -0.61 -6.89 9.12
CA HIS A 40 -0.58 -8.00 8.15
C HIS A 40 0.24 -9.21 8.64
N PRO A 41 -0.24 -9.94 9.66
CA PRO A 41 0.45 -11.12 10.19
C PRO A 41 0.65 -12.23 9.14
N GLU A 42 -0.17 -12.28 8.10
CA GLU A 42 -0.05 -13.22 6.98
C GLU A 42 1.28 -13.07 6.20
N TYR A 43 1.94 -11.91 6.29
CA TYR A 43 3.20 -11.65 5.60
C TYR A 43 4.43 -11.79 6.48
N HIS A 44 4.26 -11.94 7.81
CA HIS A 44 5.40 -12.01 8.74
C HIS A 44 6.37 -13.13 8.37
N ALA A 45 5.87 -14.35 8.15
CA ALA A 45 6.73 -15.49 7.82
C ALA A 45 7.58 -15.28 6.55
N LEU A 46 7.01 -14.58 5.55
CA LEU A 46 7.74 -14.23 4.33
C LEU A 46 8.80 -13.18 4.61
N LEU A 47 8.45 -12.11 5.32
CA LEU A 47 9.34 -10.98 5.62
C LEU A 47 10.46 -11.35 6.62
N GLU A 48 10.24 -12.35 7.46
CA GLU A 48 11.27 -12.92 8.34
C GLU A 48 12.27 -13.81 7.60
N ASN A 49 12.01 -14.16 6.34
CA ASN A 49 12.90 -14.93 5.49
C ASN A 49 13.28 -14.17 4.22
N PRO A 50 14.27 -13.26 4.28
CA PRO A 50 14.67 -12.43 3.14
C PRO A 50 15.06 -13.24 1.90
N ALA A 51 15.68 -14.41 2.05
CA ALA A 51 16.05 -15.26 0.91
C ALA A 51 14.80 -15.74 0.15
N LEU A 52 13.81 -16.28 0.86
CA LEU A 52 12.51 -16.65 0.28
C LEU A 52 11.80 -15.43 -0.31
N ALA A 53 11.81 -14.31 0.41
CA ALA A 53 11.22 -13.05 -0.04
C ALA A 53 11.87 -12.51 -1.32
N MET A 54 13.12 -12.86 -1.66
CA MET A 54 13.72 -12.46 -2.94
C MET A 54 13.34 -13.39 -4.08
N GLU A 55 13.28 -14.69 -3.83
CA GLU A 55 13.12 -15.73 -4.86
C GLU A 55 11.66 -16.01 -5.23
N GLN A 56 10.72 -15.81 -4.29
CA GLN A 56 9.34 -16.20 -4.51
C GLN A 56 8.65 -15.33 -5.58
N GLU A 57 8.09 -16.00 -6.58
CA GLU A 57 7.31 -15.36 -7.65
C GLU A 57 5.82 -15.31 -7.29
N PHE A 58 5.20 -14.15 -7.48
CA PHE A 58 3.77 -13.93 -7.28
C PHE A 58 3.15 -13.56 -8.62
N THR A 59 2.66 -14.57 -9.33
CA THR A 59 2.04 -14.39 -10.64
C THR A 59 0.51 -14.34 -10.53
N PRO A 60 -0.19 -13.64 -11.42
CA PRO A 60 -1.66 -13.63 -11.42
C PRO A 60 -2.28 -15.03 -11.46
N GLU A 61 -1.66 -15.98 -12.15
CA GLU A 61 -2.14 -17.36 -12.30
C GLU A 61 -2.10 -18.15 -11.00
N SER A 62 -1.21 -17.78 -10.07
CA SER A 62 -1.16 -18.40 -8.74
C SER A 62 -2.39 -18.06 -7.89
N GLY A 63 -3.17 -17.04 -8.27
CA GLY A 63 -4.28 -16.51 -7.50
C GLY A 63 -3.87 -15.88 -6.17
N GLN A 64 -2.57 -15.85 -5.85
CA GLN A 64 -2.05 -15.27 -4.63
C GLN A 64 -1.89 -13.76 -4.81
N MET A 65 -2.36 -13.01 -3.81
CA MET A 65 -2.08 -11.59 -3.70
C MET A 65 -0.57 -11.40 -3.51
N ASN A 66 0.05 -10.55 -4.32
CA ASN A 66 1.46 -10.21 -4.17
C ASN A 66 1.63 -9.31 -2.92
N PRO A 67 2.29 -9.81 -1.85
CA PRO A 67 2.42 -9.07 -0.59
C PRO A 67 3.14 -7.73 -0.74
N PHE A 68 4.17 -7.70 -1.59
CA PHE A 68 4.97 -6.50 -1.81
C PHE A 68 4.21 -5.44 -2.58
N LEU A 69 3.40 -5.84 -3.56
CA LEU A 69 2.49 -4.91 -4.24
C LEU A 69 1.45 -4.37 -3.25
N HIS A 70 0.85 -5.24 -2.45
CA HIS A 70 -0.16 -4.85 -1.47
C HIS A 70 0.38 -3.84 -0.45
N LEU A 71 1.50 -4.16 0.20
CA LEU A 71 2.14 -3.25 1.17
C LEU A 71 2.62 -1.94 0.52
N SER A 72 3.04 -1.97 -0.74
CA SER A 72 3.40 -0.75 -1.48
C SER A 72 2.19 0.14 -1.75
N LEU A 73 1.02 -0.43 -2.02
CA LEU A 73 -0.23 0.33 -2.17
C LEU A 73 -0.63 1.01 -0.85
N HIS A 74 -0.46 0.34 0.29
CA HIS A 74 -0.63 0.95 1.61
C HIS A 74 0.29 2.15 1.83
N LEU A 75 1.59 2.01 1.56
CA LEU A 75 2.53 3.14 1.67
C LEU A 75 2.14 4.31 0.75
N ALA A 76 1.75 4.01 -0.49
CA ALA A 76 1.30 5.03 -1.42
C ALA A 76 0.05 5.76 -0.89
N VAL A 77 -0.93 5.04 -0.33
CA VAL A 77 -2.13 5.63 0.26
C VAL A 77 -1.79 6.48 1.49
N ALA A 78 -0.90 6.01 2.37
CA ALA A 78 -0.45 6.77 3.53
C ALA A 78 0.22 8.09 3.11
N GLU A 79 1.10 8.06 2.11
CA GLU A 79 1.72 9.25 1.54
C GLU A 79 0.66 10.18 0.92
N GLN A 80 -0.22 9.66 0.08
CA GLN A 80 -1.31 10.39 -0.57
C GLN A 80 -2.20 11.14 0.45
N ILE A 81 -2.57 10.50 1.55
CA ILE A 81 -3.33 11.13 2.65
C ILE A 81 -2.49 12.22 3.34
N SER A 82 -1.21 11.92 3.60
CA SER A 82 -0.27 12.84 4.26
C SER A 82 -0.06 14.13 3.46
N ILE A 83 0.11 14.03 2.14
CA ILE A 83 0.32 15.19 1.26
C ILE A 83 -0.97 15.73 0.62
N ASP A 84 -2.13 15.12 0.92
CA ASP A 84 -3.44 15.40 0.32
C ASP A 84 -3.40 15.39 -1.22
N GLN A 85 -2.87 14.31 -1.81
CA GLN A 85 -2.78 14.12 -3.26
C GLN A 85 -3.43 12.79 -3.66
N PRO A 86 -4.48 12.76 -4.51
CA PRO A 86 -5.13 13.92 -5.13
C PRO A 86 -5.82 14.81 -4.08
N PHE A 87 -5.87 16.12 -4.37
CA PHE A 87 -6.46 17.12 -3.48
C PHE A 87 -7.87 16.72 -3.01
N GLY A 88 -8.06 16.66 -1.69
CA GLY A 88 -9.31 16.25 -1.05
C GLY A 88 -9.35 14.78 -0.64
N ILE A 89 -8.34 13.96 -0.93
CA ILE A 89 -8.27 12.57 -0.46
C ILE A 89 -8.21 12.48 1.06
N ARG A 90 -7.55 13.44 1.75
CA ARG A 90 -7.50 13.46 3.22
C ARG A 90 -8.88 13.66 3.82
N SER A 91 -9.68 14.54 3.24
CA SER A 91 -11.07 14.76 3.65
C SER A 91 -11.95 13.52 3.41
N ALA A 92 -11.77 12.86 2.26
CA ALA A 92 -12.48 11.63 1.96
C ALA A 92 -12.08 10.48 2.91
N TYR A 93 -10.81 10.36 3.26
CA TYR A 93 -10.32 9.43 4.28
C TYR A 93 -10.94 9.71 5.66
N GLN A 94 -10.99 10.97 6.09
CA GLN A 94 -11.66 11.33 7.35
C GLN A 94 -13.14 10.93 7.36
N ALA A 95 -13.83 11.06 6.23
CA ALA A 95 -15.22 10.61 6.09
C ALA A 95 -15.36 9.08 6.21
N LEU A 96 -14.42 8.31 5.63
CA LEU A 96 -14.36 6.85 5.83
C LEU A 96 -14.09 6.49 7.30
N ARG A 97 -13.12 7.17 7.94
CA ARG A 97 -12.74 6.95 9.34
C ARG A 97 -13.81 7.30 10.36
N ALA A 98 -14.81 8.10 9.98
CA ALA A 98 -15.99 8.33 10.80
C ALA A 98 -16.86 7.06 10.96
N ARG A 99 -16.61 6.01 10.18
CA ARG A 99 -17.49 4.84 10.03
C ARG A 99 -16.73 3.50 10.09
N LEU A 100 -15.47 3.51 9.67
CA LEU A 100 -14.59 2.34 9.56
C LEU A 100 -13.38 2.50 10.47
N ASP A 101 -12.76 1.39 10.88
CA ASP A 101 -11.43 1.39 11.50
C ASP A 101 -10.34 1.85 10.48
N VAL A 102 -9.09 1.98 10.95
CA VAL A 102 -7.99 2.51 10.12
C VAL A 102 -7.77 1.63 8.90
N HIS A 103 -7.61 0.34 9.16
CA HIS A 103 -7.24 -0.66 8.18
C HIS A 103 -8.36 -0.82 7.13
N ALA A 104 -9.61 -0.89 7.56
CA ALA A 104 -10.77 -0.95 6.65
C ALA A 104 -10.91 0.33 5.80
N ALA A 105 -10.65 1.52 6.36
CA ALA A 105 -10.69 2.76 5.61
C ALA A 105 -9.56 2.83 4.56
N GLU A 106 -8.35 2.39 4.89
CA GLU A 106 -7.21 2.36 3.98
C GLU A 106 -7.42 1.33 2.86
N HIS A 107 -7.97 0.15 3.17
CA HIS A 107 -8.35 -0.84 2.15
C HIS A 107 -9.40 -0.31 1.18
N ALA A 108 -10.41 0.44 1.64
CA ALA A 108 -11.39 1.05 0.74
C ALA A 108 -10.72 2.04 -0.25
N ILE A 109 -9.67 2.74 0.18
CA ILE A 109 -8.89 3.62 -0.69
C ILE A 109 -8.01 2.80 -1.64
N ILE A 110 -7.35 1.75 -1.15
CA ILE A 110 -6.49 0.86 -1.95
C ILE A 110 -7.28 0.19 -3.08
N GLU A 111 -8.51 -0.25 -2.84
CA GLU A 111 -9.36 -0.80 -3.89
C GLU A 111 -9.58 0.21 -5.02
N CYS A 112 -9.88 1.46 -4.68
CA CYS A 112 -10.01 2.55 -5.65
C CYS A 112 -8.68 2.88 -6.35
N LEU A 113 -7.56 2.81 -5.65
CA LEU A 113 -6.23 3.05 -6.23
C LEU A 113 -5.86 1.94 -7.22
N GLY A 114 -6.07 0.68 -6.85
CA GLY A 114 -5.82 -0.49 -7.68
C GLY A 114 -6.60 -0.46 -8.99
N GLU A 115 -7.91 -0.17 -8.92
CA GLU A 115 -8.76 0.03 -10.09
C GLU A 115 -8.25 1.19 -10.97
N THR A 116 -7.81 2.29 -10.35
CA THR A 116 -7.28 3.45 -11.08
C THR A 116 -5.99 3.10 -11.83
N ILE A 117 -5.05 2.41 -11.18
CA ILE A 117 -3.80 1.96 -11.79
C ILE A 117 -4.09 0.99 -12.94
N TRP A 118 -5.00 0.04 -12.73
CA TRP A 118 -5.38 -0.93 -13.75
C TRP A 118 -5.96 -0.26 -15.00
N ARG A 119 -6.87 0.71 -14.84
CA ARG A 119 -7.42 1.49 -15.95
C ARG A 119 -6.34 2.24 -16.72
N ALA A 120 -5.45 2.93 -16.00
CA ALA A 120 -4.35 3.68 -16.62
C ALA A 120 -3.43 2.76 -17.44
N GLN A 121 -3.11 1.58 -16.92
CA GLN A 121 -2.31 0.57 -17.63
C GLN A 121 -3.03 0.02 -18.87
N ARG A 122 -4.30 -0.36 -18.72
CA ARG A 122 -5.10 -0.93 -19.81
C ARG A 122 -5.29 0.06 -20.97
N ASP A 123 -5.57 1.31 -20.64
CA ASP A 123 -5.92 2.34 -21.61
C ASP A 123 -4.67 3.11 -22.11
N GLY A 124 -3.47 2.78 -21.60
CA GLY A 124 -2.19 3.39 -22.00
C GLY A 124 -2.06 4.86 -21.60
N GLY A 125 -2.71 5.26 -20.51
CA GLY A 125 -2.86 6.66 -20.09
C GLY A 125 -2.22 6.98 -18.74
N ALA A 126 -2.31 8.25 -18.35
CA ALA A 126 -1.95 8.69 -17.01
C ALA A 126 -3.04 8.31 -15.98
N ILE A 127 -2.66 8.23 -14.71
CA ILE A 127 -3.61 8.06 -13.59
C ILE A 127 -4.59 9.24 -13.58
N ASP A 128 -5.89 8.94 -13.66
CA ASP A 128 -6.96 9.93 -13.50
C ASP A 128 -7.25 10.15 -12.01
N GLY A 129 -6.63 11.20 -11.45
CA GLY A 129 -6.79 11.55 -10.04
C GLY A 129 -8.22 11.98 -9.67
N ALA A 130 -9.00 12.50 -10.61
CA ALA A 130 -10.39 12.90 -10.34
C ALA A 130 -11.29 11.67 -10.24
N ALA A 131 -11.16 10.73 -11.18
CA ALA A 131 -11.88 9.47 -11.13
C ALA A 131 -11.53 8.64 -9.88
N TYR A 132 -10.25 8.65 -9.49
CA TYR A 132 -9.78 8.04 -8.24
C TYR A 132 -10.46 8.66 -7.01
N LEU A 133 -10.41 9.98 -6.87
CA LEU A 133 -11.02 10.67 -5.73
C LEU A 133 -12.54 10.45 -5.67
N ASP A 134 -13.21 10.45 -6.82
CA ASP A 134 -14.65 10.18 -6.89
C ASP A 134 -14.99 8.74 -6.48
N CYS A 135 -14.12 7.76 -6.77
CA CYS A 135 -14.25 6.40 -6.25
C CYS A 135 -14.20 6.39 -4.73
N VAL A 136 -13.20 7.04 -4.13
CA VAL A 136 -13.04 7.10 -2.66
C VAL A 136 -14.23 7.79 -2.00
N ARG A 137 -14.70 8.90 -2.56
CA ARG A 137 -15.90 9.62 -2.05
C ARG A 137 -17.16 8.76 -2.09
N ARG A 138 -17.34 7.96 -3.15
CA ARG A 138 -18.46 7.01 -3.23
C ARG A 138 -18.35 5.92 -2.17
N ALA A 139 -17.14 5.44 -1.87
CA ALA A 139 -16.93 4.48 -0.79
C ALA A 139 -17.28 5.10 0.59
N ALA A 140 -16.96 6.38 0.81
CA ALA A 140 -17.28 7.11 2.04
C ALA A 140 -18.78 7.41 2.22
N GLY A 141 -19.50 7.58 1.11
CA GLY A 141 -20.94 7.91 1.09
C GLY A 141 -21.89 6.71 1.13
N ARG A 142 -21.39 5.47 1.02
CA ARG A 142 -22.15 4.25 1.34
C ARG A 142 -22.35 4.14 2.85
#